data_AF-A0A397U213-F1
#
_entry.id   AF-A0A397U213-F1
#
_cell.length_a   1.000
_cell.length_b   1.000
_cell.length_c   1.000
_cell.angle_alpha   90.00
_cell.angle_beta   90.00
_cell.angle_gamma   90.00
#
_symmetry.space_group_name_H-M   'P 1'
#
loop_
_entity.id
_entity.type
_entity.pdbx_description
1 polymer ?
#
loop_
_entity_poly.entity_id
_entity_poly.type
_entity_poly.pdbx_seq_one_letter_code
_entity_poly.pdbx_strand_id
1 'polypeptide(L)'
;MGLLTQPLHQFYLSRRVTSVIDIAFCLRATATEEQAAKTIMPKNNDKPIDSKDEIIGNVLWKLLELRQFLTHAQHTHTDWGVAFKKAFSSAKSTESHHEQLFSALELIRFGYLHGNHYSRIYYVAPNCVSEEEKRHILLISRTLSLVPVKFKGVPWAGPLCREMLVFNSFVKALNRSLRNLCEMLTLSMFLNGDCEKDRQDYLDIALSLPFLYDANCGLGIIAKTYLENTVTLSKENDKNIKSDSLKKIEETFTSCINVKADLENGFMFWDEVLVAIKSLKASGVITSDISSQFLNANNWLSSRRP
;
A
#
# COMPACT_ATOMS: atom_id res chain seq x y z
N MET A 1 -9.13 28.05 -10.29
CA MET A 1 -9.17 26.88 -9.37
C MET A 1 -7.77 26.72 -8.79
N GLY A 2 -7.58 26.99 -7.50
CA GLY A 2 -6.31 27.38 -6.85
C GLY A 2 -5.26 26.28 -6.70
N LEU A 3 -4.00 26.58 -7.05
CA LEU A 3 -2.82 25.82 -6.61
C LEU A 3 -2.03 26.72 -5.65
N LEU A 4 -1.42 26.11 -4.63
CA LEU A 4 -1.04 26.77 -3.37
C LEU A 4 0.43 27.19 -3.36
N THR A 5 0.73 28.44 -2.98
CA THR A 5 2.09 29.00 -3.03
C THR A 5 2.70 29.40 -1.68
N GLN A 6 2.15 28.96 -0.53
CA GLN A 6 2.84 29.20 0.77
C GLN A 6 2.37 28.43 2.05
N PRO A 7 1.93 27.15 2.08
CA PRO A 7 1.50 26.52 3.35
C PRO A 7 2.62 25.78 4.12
N LEU A 8 3.72 25.41 3.47
CA LEU A 8 4.58 24.36 4.02
C LEU A 8 5.51 24.85 5.13
N HIS A 9 6.01 26.08 5.04
CA HIS A 9 6.96 26.60 6.02
C HIS A 9 6.40 26.67 7.45
N GLN A 10 5.11 27.02 7.63
CA GLN A 10 4.50 27.12 8.95
C GLN A 10 4.07 25.74 9.51
N PHE A 11 3.76 24.78 8.62
CA PHE A 11 3.53 23.38 9.01
C PHE A 11 4.83 22.70 9.46
N TYR A 12 5.93 22.93 8.73
CA TYR A 12 7.29 22.47 9.04
C TYR A 12 7.73 22.84 10.46
N LEU A 13 7.46 24.07 10.90
CA LEU A 13 7.86 24.56 12.22
C LEU A 13 7.13 23.86 13.38
N SER A 14 5.93 23.33 13.15
CA SER A 14 5.10 22.74 14.22
C SER A 14 5.36 21.24 14.47
N ARG A 15 5.94 20.51 13.51
CA ARG A 15 6.12 19.05 13.60
C ARG A 15 7.47 18.60 13.04
N ARG A 16 8.50 18.64 13.88
CA ARG A 16 9.80 17.97 13.68
C ARG A 16 9.65 16.44 13.70
N VAL A 17 9.03 15.81 12.70
CA VAL A 17 8.98 14.33 12.66
C VAL A 17 9.30 13.71 11.31
N THR A 18 9.12 14.39 10.17
CA THR A 18 9.54 13.84 8.86
C THR A 18 10.00 14.93 7.91
N SER A 19 11.23 14.82 7.39
CA SER A 19 11.81 15.72 6.39
C SER A 19 11.36 15.44 4.95
N VAL A 20 10.45 14.49 4.75
CA VAL A 20 9.97 14.03 3.45
C VAL A 20 8.46 14.23 3.38
N ILE A 21 7.99 14.83 2.28
CA ILE A 21 6.56 15.00 1.99
C ILE A 21 6.07 13.77 1.26
N ASP A 22 5.14 13.07 1.88
CA ASP A 22 4.57 11.84 1.37
C ASP A 22 3.04 11.77 1.61
N ILE A 23 2.41 10.69 1.14
CA ILE A 23 0.95 10.50 1.27
C ILE A 23 0.53 10.52 2.76
N ALA A 24 1.36 9.96 3.64
CA ALA A 24 1.08 9.91 5.07
C ALA A 24 1.15 11.29 5.74
N PHE A 25 2.08 12.15 5.31
CA PHE A 25 2.15 13.55 5.69
C PHE A 25 0.89 14.28 5.24
N CYS A 26 0.48 14.13 3.97
CA CYS A 26 -0.71 14.79 3.43
C CYS A 26 -2.00 14.38 4.17
N LEU A 27 -2.13 13.11 4.54
CA LEU A 27 -3.26 12.61 5.35
C LEU A 27 -3.25 13.15 6.79
N ARG A 28 -2.06 13.29 7.40
CA ARG A 28 -1.90 13.90 8.73
C ARG A 28 -2.16 15.39 8.71
N ALA A 29 -1.86 16.06 7.60
CA ALA A 29 -2.08 17.49 7.39
C ALA A 29 -3.56 17.85 7.13
N THR A 30 -4.40 16.87 6.85
CA THR A 30 -5.85 17.02 6.65
C THR A 30 -6.67 16.34 7.76
N ALA A 31 -6.01 16.06 8.90
CA ALA A 31 -6.58 15.23 9.95
C ALA A 31 -7.73 15.88 10.73
N THR A 32 -7.79 17.21 10.79
CA THR A 32 -8.88 18.01 11.38
C THR A 32 -9.34 19.08 10.39
N GLU A 33 -10.55 19.61 10.56
CA GLU A 33 -11.10 20.66 9.68
C GLU A 33 -10.22 21.93 9.66
N GLU A 34 -9.70 22.34 10.82
CA GLU A 34 -8.76 23.47 10.91
C GLU A 34 -7.47 23.23 10.13
N GLN A 35 -6.97 21.99 10.12
CA GLN A 35 -5.77 21.62 9.38
C GLN A 35 -6.07 21.53 7.88
N ALA A 36 -7.21 20.93 7.50
CA ALA A 36 -7.67 20.87 6.12
C ALA A 36 -7.87 22.26 5.51
N ALA A 37 -8.44 23.21 6.27
CA ALA A 37 -8.59 24.61 5.83
C ALA A 37 -7.24 25.26 5.46
N LYS A 38 -6.14 24.91 6.14
CA LYS A 38 -4.79 25.42 5.84
C LYS A 38 -4.19 24.81 4.56
N THR A 39 -4.73 23.69 4.10
CA THR A 39 -4.36 23.07 2.83
C THR A 39 -5.14 23.63 1.63
N ILE A 40 -6.02 24.61 1.87
CA ILE A 40 -6.85 25.24 0.84
C ILE A 40 -6.60 26.75 0.88
N MET A 41 -5.88 27.27 -0.11
CA MET A 41 -5.61 28.70 -0.24
C MET A 41 -6.06 29.21 -1.61
N PRO A 42 -6.58 30.46 -1.67
CA PRO A 42 -6.92 31.09 -2.92
C PRO A 42 -5.69 31.23 -3.82
N LYS A 43 -5.92 31.08 -5.12
CA LYS A 43 -4.89 31.18 -6.15
C LYS A 43 -4.26 32.57 -6.10
N ASN A 44 -2.99 32.66 -5.75
CA ASN A 44 -2.25 33.92 -5.79
C ASN A 44 -1.38 33.95 -7.05
N ASN A 45 -1.89 34.62 -8.09
CA ASN A 45 -1.17 34.73 -9.38
C ASN A 45 0.13 35.55 -9.26
N ASP A 46 0.30 36.32 -8.18
CA ASP A 46 1.46 37.20 -8.00
C ASP A 46 2.68 36.48 -7.37
N LYS A 47 2.51 35.25 -6.87
CA LYS A 47 3.60 34.43 -6.32
C LYS A 47 3.46 32.98 -6.80
N PRO A 48 4.22 32.54 -7.81
CA PRO A 48 4.25 31.14 -8.24
C PRO A 48 4.96 30.24 -7.23
N ILE A 49 4.71 28.92 -7.29
CA ILE A 49 5.30 27.92 -6.39
C ILE A 49 6.76 27.67 -6.79
N ASP A 50 7.68 27.98 -5.89
CA ASP A 50 9.14 27.82 -6.05
C ASP A 50 9.69 26.57 -5.36
N SER A 51 9.04 26.11 -4.27
CA SER A 51 9.50 24.97 -3.49
C SER A 51 9.07 23.63 -4.07
N LYS A 52 10.03 22.72 -4.27
CA LYS A 52 9.81 21.30 -4.64
C LYS A 52 8.76 20.64 -3.75
N ASP A 53 8.92 20.85 -2.45
CA ASP A 53 8.09 20.28 -1.41
C ASP A 53 6.63 20.75 -1.52
N GLU A 54 6.44 22.02 -1.88
CA GLU A 54 5.11 22.58 -2.15
C GLU A 54 4.46 21.97 -3.36
N ILE A 55 5.22 21.73 -4.42
CA ILE A 55 4.73 21.04 -5.62
C ILE A 55 4.26 19.64 -5.25
N ILE A 56 5.10 18.84 -4.57
CA ILE A 56 4.77 17.47 -4.18
C ILE A 56 3.52 17.44 -3.29
N GLY A 57 3.45 18.29 -2.27
CA GLY A 57 2.31 18.37 -1.37
C GLY A 57 1.00 18.65 -2.12
N ASN A 58 1.00 19.62 -3.04
CA ASN A 58 -0.15 19.96 -3.88
C ASN A 58 -0.56 18.77 -4.78
N VAL A 59 0.40 18.11 -5.43
CA VAL A 59 0.12 16.94 -6.27
C VAL A 59 -0.53 15.82 -5.46
N LEU A 60 0.00 15.54 -4.26
CA LEU A 60 -0.51 14.47 -3.39
C LEU A 60 -1.89 14.78 -2.82
N TRP A 61 -2.18 16.02 -2.41
CA TRP A 61 -3.54 16.40 -2.00
C TRP A 61 -4.51 16.27 -3.17
N LYS A 62 -4.12 16.70 -4.37
CA LYS A 62 -4.96 16.57 -5.56
C LYS A 62 -5.20 15.12 -5.95
N LEU A 63 -4.18 14.25 -5.82
CA LEU A 63 -4.32 12.80 -5.97
C LEU A 63 -5.36 12.25 -4.99
N LEU A 64 -5.23 12.58 -3.70
CA LEU A 64 -6.15 12.11 -2.65
C LEU A 64 -7.59 12.60 -2.87
N GLU A 65 -7.76 13.83 -3.35
CA GLU A 65 -9.06 14.39 -3.72
C GLU A 65 -9.68 13.67 -4.94
N LEU A 66 -8.92 13.53 -6.03
CA LEU A 66 -9.39 12.85 -7.25
C LEU A 66 -9.71 11.37 -7.01
N ARG A 67 -9.00 10.73 -6.08
CA ARG A 67 -9.23 9.35 -5.65
C ARG A 67 -10.19 9.23 -4.49
N GLN A 68 -10.88 10.32 -4.13
CA GLN A 68 -11.95 10.36 -3.14
C GLN A 68 -11.54 9.82 -1.75
N PHE A 69 -10.27 9.96 -1.38
CA PHE A 69 -9.81 9.82 0.00
C PHE A 69 -10.05 11.12 0.79
N LEU A 70 -10.02 12.25 0.08
CA LEU A 70 -10.42 13.56 0.57
C LEU A 70 -11.65 14.05 -0.18
N THR A 71 -12.49 14.83 0.51
CA THR A 71 -13.62 15.53 -0.10
C THR A 71 -13.13 16.59 -1.06
N HIS A 72 -13.92 16.81 -2.12
CA HIS A 72 -13.64 17.86 -3.09
C HIS A 72 -13.68 19.23 -2.42
N ALA A 73 -12.66 20.06 -2.70
CA ALA A 73 -12.48 21.42 -2.20
C ALA A 73 -12.30 21.64 -0.68
N GLN A 74 -12.80 20.77 0.18
CA GLN A 74 -12.71 20.93 1.66
C GLN A 74 -11.57 20.13 2.30
N HIS A 75 -10.97 19.19 1.56
CA HIS A 75 -9.87 18.34 2.04
C HIS A 75 -10.19 17.63 3.37
N THR A 76 -11.46 17.36 3.65
CA THR A 76 -11.89 16.56 4.80
C THR A 76 -11.85 15.07 4.43
N HIS A 77 -11.65 14.19 5.41
CA HIS A 77 -11.51 12.75 5.14
C HIS A 77 -12.86 12.14 4.77
N THR A 78 -12.92 11.42 3.64
CA THR A 78 -14.04 10.54 3.32
C THR A 78 -13.96 9.26 4.16
N ASP A 79 -14.93 8.36 4.07
CA ASP A 79 -14.85 7.05 4.74
C ASP A 79 -13.58 6.27 4.37
N TRP A 80 -13.14 6.38 3.11
CA TRP A 80 -11.88 5.79 2.65
C TRP A 80 -10.66 6.50 3.25
N GLY A 81 -10.69 7.83 3.33
CA GLY A 81 -9.63 8.61 3.99
C GLY A 81 -9.51 8.29 5.48
N VAL A 82 -10.64 8.17 6.18
CA VAL A 82 -10.70 7.80 7.60
C VAL A 82 -10.15 6.39 7.81
N ALA A 83 -10.54 5.43 6.96
CA ALA A 83 -10.02 4.07 7.03
C ALA A 83 -8.51 4.01 6.81
N PHE A 84 -8.00 4.74 5.81
CA PHE A 84 -6.58 4.84 5.53
C PHE A 84 -5.81 5.46 6.71
N LYS A 85 -6.28 6.61 7.22
CA LYS A 85 -5.64 7.27 8.38
C LYS A 85 -5.60 6.37 9.62
N LYS A 86 -6.68 5.62 9.89
CA LYS A 86 -6.74 4.69 11.03
C LYS A 86 -5.76 3.54 10.87
N ALA A 87 -5.72 2.93 9.68
CA ALA A 87 -4.78 1.86 9.37
C ALA A 87 -3.33 2.31 9.49
N PHE A 88 -3.00 3.46 8.92
CA PHE A 88 -1.66 4.03 9.03
C PHE A 88 -1.29 4.38 10.48
N SER A 89 -2.19 4.99 11.25
CA SER A 89 -1.95 5.29 12.67
C SER A 89 -1.79 4.05 13.55
N SER A 90 -2.25 2.89 13.08
CA SER A 90 -2.09 1.60 13.77
C SER A 90 -0.78 0.89 13.46
N ALA A 91 -0.05 1.37 12.43
CA ALA A 91 1.22 0.80 12.01
C ALA A 91 2.24 0.89 13.14
N LYS A 92 2.79 -0.27 13.53
CA LYS A 92 3.93 -0.38 14.46
C LYS A 92 5.26 -0.53 13.70
N SER A 93 5.21 -0.52 12.37
CA SER A 93 6.36 -0.79 11.52
C SER A 93 7.35 0.37 11.55
N THR A 94 8.63 0.02 11.42
CA THR A 94 9.72 0.98 11.19
C THR A 94 9.66 1.55 9.76
N GLU A 95 9.06 0.81 8.82
CA GLU A 95 8.90 1.19 7.42
C GLU A 95 7.47 1.68 7.14
N SER A 96 7.36 2.78 6.40
CA SER A 96 6.07 3.36 6.03
C SER A 96 5.44 2.57 4.87
N HIS A 97 4.29 1.92 5.13
CA HIS A 97 3.52 1.20 4.10
C HIS A 97 2.50 2.07 3.37
N HIS A 98 2.63 3.40 3.42
CA HIS A 98 1.64 4.34 2.88
C HIS A 98 1.26 4.11 1.40
N GLU A 99 2.21 3.83 0.50
CA GLU A 99 1.94 3.56 -0.92
C GLU A 99 1.28 2.19 -1.10
N GLN A 100 1.77 1.17 -0.39
CA GLN A 100 1.21 -0.18 -0.44
C GLN A 100 -0.22 -0.21 0.09
N LEU A 101 -0.49 0.55 1.15
CA LEU A 101 -1.81 0.68 1.74
C LEU A 101 -2.77 1.44 0.80
N PHE A 102 -2.28 2.50 0.14
CA PHE A 102 -3.03 3.18 -0.91
C PHE A 102 -3.43 2.19 -2.02
N SER A 103 -2.47 1.44 -2.56
CA SER A 103 -2.72 0.47 -3.61
C SER A 103 -3.65 -0.66 -3.16
N ALA A 104 -3.52 -1.15 -1.92
CA ALA A 104 -4.42 -2.16 -1.35
C ALA A 104 -5.87 -1.67 -1.32
N LEU A 105 -6.11 -0.46 -0.81
CA LEU A 105 -7.45 0.12 -0.73
C LEU A 105 -8.09 0.33 -2.10
N GLU A 106 -7.31 0.78 -3.08
CA GLU A 106 -7.80 0.92 -4.45
C GLU A 106 -8.07 -0.43 -5.12
N LEU A 107 -7.23 -1.45 -4.90
CA LEU A 107 -7.49 -2.80 -5.41
C LEU A 107 -8.73 -3.43 -4.76
N ILE A 108 -9.00 -3.15 -3.49
CA ILE A 108 -10.25 -3.55 -2.82
C ILE A 108 -11.44 -2.82 -3.47
N ARG A 109 -11.32 -1.51 -3.68
CA ARG A 109 -12.36 -0.69 -4.32
C ARG A 109 -12.70 -1.17 -5.73
N PHE A 110 -11.69 -1.54 -6.51
CA PHE A 110 -11.89 -2.11 -7.85
C PHE A 110 -12.30 -3.58 -7.84
N GLY A 111 -12.30 -4.24 -6.68
CA GLY A 111 -12.68 -5.65 -6.56
C GLY A 111 -11.64 -6.62 -7.11
N TYR A 112 -10.36 -6.26 -7.11
CA TYR A 112 -9.25 -7.15 -7.51
C TYR A 112 -8.48 -7.74 -6.33
N LEU A 113 -8.62 -7.21 -5.10
CA LEU A 113 -8.05 -7.80 -3.90
C LEU A 113 -9.10 -8.60 -3.12
N HIS A 114 -9.18 -9.91 -3.39
CA HIS A 114 -10.07 -10.88 -2.74
C HIS A 114 -9.41 -12.26 -2.65
N GLY A 115 -10.07 -13.24 -2.00
CA GLY A 115 -9.57 -14.62 -1.90
C GLY A 115 -9.98 -15.55 -3.06
N ASN A 116 -10.93 -15.13 -3.89
CA ASN A 116 -11.44 -15.94 -5.00
C ASN A 116 -10.46 -16.05 -6.17
N HIS A 117 -10.59 -17.09 -6.99
CA HIS A 117 -9.86 -17.19 -8.25
C HIS A 117 -10.27 -16.11 -9.24
N TYR A 118 -9.36 -15.72 -10.13
CA TYR A 118 -9.69 -14.93 -11.31
C TYR A 118 -10.25 -15.84 -12.43
N SER A 119 -10.26 -15.36 -13.67
CA SER A 119 -10.82 -16.06 -14.83
C SER A 119 -10.19 -17.43 -15.13
N ARG A 120 -8.94 -17.66 -14.72
CA ARG A 120 -8.24 -18.94 -14.86
C ARG A 120 -7.67 -19.36 -13.51
N ILE A 121 -7.83 -20.65 -13.19
CA ILE A 121 -7.28 -21.24 -11.98
C ILE A 121 -5.84 -21.64 -12.26
N TYR A 122 -4.88 -20.91 -11.70
CA TYR A 122 -3.47 -21.28 -11.76
C TYR A 122 -2.96 -21.86 -10.44
N TYR A 123 -3.72 -21.66 -9.36
CA TYR A 123 -3.33 -22.13 -8.05
C TYR A 123 -3.58 -23.63 -7.89
N VAL A 124 -2.49 -24.39 -7.87
CA VAL A 124 -2.47 -25.81 -7.55
C VAL A 124 -1.79 -25.96 -6.19
N ALA A 125 -2.60 -26.05 -5.13
CA ALA A 125 -2.11 -26.31 -3.78
C ALA A 125 -1.89 -27.83 -3.57
N PRO A 126 -1.10 -28.22 -2.57
CA PRO A 126 -1.02 -29.62 -2.13
C PRO A 126 -2.41 -30.19 -1.83
N ASN A 127 -2.63 -31.49 -2.11
CA ASN A 127 -3.92 -32.16 -1.89
C ASN A 127 -4.43 -32.07 -0.45
N CYS A 128 -3.52 -31.87 0.50
CA CYS A 128 -3.86 -31.72 1.90
C CYS A 128 -4.49 -30.36 2.22
N VAL A 129 -4.51 -29.36 1.34
CA VAL A 129 -5.07 -28.01 1.61
C VAL A 129 -6.54 -27.94 1.17
N SER A 130 -7.45 -27.57 2.08
CA SER A 130 -8.88 -27.43 1.75
C SER A 130 -9.17 -26.22 0.85
N GLU A 131 -10.30 -26.20 0.14
CA GLU A 131 -10.69 -25.07 -0.71
C GLU A 131 -10.87 -23.75 0.06
N GLU A 132 -11.23 -23.82 1.35
CA GLU A 132 -11.32 -22.64 2.21
C GLU A 132 -9.92 -22.15 2.61
N GLU A 133 -9.03 -23.07 3.01
CA GLU A 133 -7.62 -22.75 3.30
C GLU A 133 -6.94 -22.15 2.07
N LYS A 134 -7.24 -22.66 0.87
CA LYS A 134 -6.74 -22.10 -0.40
C LYS A 134 -7.14 -20.64 -0.57
N ARG A 135 -8.41 -20.29 -0.32
CA ARG A 135 -8.90 -18.91 -0.43
C ARG A 135 -8.25 -17.98 0.59
N HIS A 136 -8.04 -18.44 1.83
CA HIS A 136 -7.33 -17.67 2.84
C HIS A 136 -5.87 -17.43 2.46
N ILE A 137 -5.16 -18.48 2.03
CA ILE A 137 -3.75 -18.39 1.59
C ILE A 137 -3.64 -17.42 0.42
N LEU A 138 -4.52 -17.52 -0.57
CA LEU A 138 -4.52 -16.62 -1.73
C LEU A 138 -4.72 -15.16 -1.33
N LEU A 139 -5.73 -14.86 -0.50
CA LEU A 139 -6.00 -13.50 -0.05
C LEU A 139 -4.78 -12.91 0.69
N ILE A 140 -4.23 -13.65 1.65
CA ILE A 140 -3.09 -13.20 2.45
C ILE A 140 -1.87 -13.00 1.54
N SER A 141 -1.56 -13.97 0.68
CA SER A 141 -0.41 -13.90 -0.23
C SER A 141 -0.52 -12.72 -1.21
N ARG A 142 -1.72 -12.45 -1.75
CA ARG A 142 -1.96 -11.28 -2.61
C ARG A 142 -1.73 -9.98 -1.86
N THR A 143 -2.28 -9.83 -0.66
CA THR A 143 -2.07 -8.63 0.16
C THR A 143 -0.58 -8.43 0.46
N LEU A 144 0.12 -9.47 0.91
CA LEU A 144 1.55 -9.39 1.24
C LEU A 144 2.42 -9.11 0.01
N SER A 145 2.00 -9.50 -1.20
CA SER A 145 2.74 -9.22 -2.43
C SER A 145 2.85 -7.73 -2.79
N LEU A 146 2.11 -6.86 -2.12
CA LEU A 146 2.24 -5.41 -2.29
C LEU A 146 3.49 -4.86 -1.62
N VAL A 147 4.01 -5.56 -0.61
CA VAL A 147 5.22 -5.15 0.13
C VAL A 147 6.45 -5.75 -0.55
N PRO A 148 7.46 -4.92 -0.89
CA PRO A 148 8.65 -5.40 -1.58
C PRO A 148 9.55 -6.23 -0.65
N VAL A 149 10.12 -7.30 -1.20
CA VAL A 149 11.21 -8.08 -0.55
C VAL A 149 12.57 -7.44 -0.81
N LYS A 150 13.49 -7.58 0.15
CA LYS A 150 14.89 -7.15 0.00
C LYS A 150 15.76 -8.29 -0.53
N PHE A 151 16.47 -8.05 -1.63
CA PHE A 151 17.30 -9.07 -2.31
C PHE A 151 18.80 -8.83 -2.11
N LYS A 152 19.59 -9.90 -2.11
CA LYS A 152 21.07 -9.88 -2.00
C LYS A 152 21.79 -9.43 -3.28
N GLY A 153 21.08 -8.84 -4.25
CA GLY A 153 21.64 -8.50 -5.57
C GLY A 153 21.92 -9.70 -6.49
N VAL A 154 21.43 -10.89 -6.13
CA VAL A 154 21.49 -12.11 -6.95
C VAL A 154 20.15 -12.35 -7.65
N PRO A 155 20.12 -13.10 -8.77
CA PRO A 155 18.86 -13.48 -9.42
C PRO A 155 17.93 -14.22 -8.46
N TRP A 156 16.62 -14.09 -8.70
CA TRP A 156 15.60 -14.76 -7.91
C TRP A 156 15.80 -16.27 -7.91
N ALA A 157 15.97 -16.83 -6.71
CA ALA A 157 15.99 -18.25 -6.45
C ALA A 157 14.73 -18.59 -5.64
N GLY A 158 13.69 -19.05 -6.34
CA GLY A 158 12.42 -19.44 -5.76
C GLY A 158 11.42 -19.89 -6.82
N PRO A 159 10.33 -20.58 -6.44
CA PRO A 159 9.34 -21.08 -7.39
C PRO A 159 8.62 -19.95 -8.11
N LEU A 160 8.24 -20.21 -9.36
CA LEU A 160 7.38 -19.30 -10.13
C LEU A 160 5.92 -19.53 -9.74
N CYS A 161 5.22 -18.48 -9.30
CA CYS A 161 3.79 -18.56 -8.99
C CYS A 161 2.96 -17.76 -10.00
N ARG A 162 2.33 -18.45 -10.96
CA ARG A 162 1.48 -17.81 -12.00
C ARG A 162 0.34 -16.99 -11.39
N GLU A 163 -0.27 -17.46 -10.31
CA GLU A 163 -1.35 -16.76 -9.63
C GLU A 163 -0.90 -15.39 -9.08
N MET A 164 0.29 -15.34 -8.47
CA MET A 164 0.87 -14.06 -7.99
C MET A 164 1.28 -13.17 -9.15
N LEU A 165 1.72 -13.73 -10.28
CA LEU A 165 2.03 -12.94 -11.48
C LEU A 165 0.79 -12.29 -12.10
N VAL A 166 -0.33 -13.01 -12.14
CA VAL A 166 -1.61 -12.45 -12.58
C VAL A 166 -2.01 -11.31 -11.64
N PHE A 167 -1.97 -11.52 -10.33
CA PHE A 167 -2.27 -10.44 -9.39
C PHE A 167 -1.33 -9.23 -9.59
N ASN A 168 -0.03 -9.47 -9.74
CA ASN A 168 0.96 -8.42 -9.97
C ASN A 168 0.68 -7.61 -11.24
N SER A 169 0.02 -8.18 -12.25
CA SER A 169 -0.38 -7.42 -13.44
C SER A 169 -1.42 -6.34 -13.12
N PHE A 170 -2.38 -6.62 -12.23
CA PHE A 170 -3.33 -5.62 -11.72
C PHE A 170 -2.62 -4.55 -10.89
N VAL A 171 -1.70 -4.96 -10.01
CA VAL A 171 -0.92 -4.02 -9.18
C VAL A 171 -0.11 -3.07 -10.06
N LYS A 172 0.62 -3.59 -11.05
CA LYS A 172 1.40 -2.77 -11.99
C LYS A 172 0.52 -1.84 -12.82
N ALA A 173 -0.61 -2.33 -13.33
CA ALA A 173 -1.54 -1.49 -14.08
C ALA A 173 -2.07 -0.33 -13.23
N LEU A 174 -2.42 -0.61 -11.96
CA LEU A 174 -2.87 0.40 -11.02
C LEU A 174 -1.76 1.41 -10.68
N ASN A 175 -0.60 0.94 -10.22
CA ASN A 175 0.50 1.81 -9.78
C ASN A 175 1.01 2.70 -10.92
N ARG A 176 1.14 2.16 -12.14
CA ARG A 176 1.50 2.96 -13.32
C ARG A 176 0.45 4.00 -13.66
N SER A 177 -0.83 3.67 -13.54
CA SER A 177 -1.91 4.64 -13.76
C SER A 177 -1.91 5.76 -12.71
N LEU A 178 -1.64 5.42 -11.43
CA LEU A 178 -1.49 6.39 -10.35
C LEU A 178 -0.26 7.26 -10.53
N ARG A 179 0.86 6.67 -10.97
CA ARG A 179 2.09 7.39 -11.30
C ARG A 179 1.86 8.39 -12.43
N ASN A 180 1.26 7.94 -13.53
CA ASN A 180 0.89 8.81 -14.66
C ASN A 180 -0.05 9.94 -14.20
N LEU A 181 -1.01 9.65 -13.33
CA LEU A 181 -1.87 10.68 -12.76
C LEU A 181 -1.07 11.74 -11.98
N CYS A 182 -0.11 11.33 -11.14
CA CYS A 182 0.74 12.27 -10.41
C CYS A 182 1.59 13.14 -11.34
N GLU A 183 2.15 12.54 -12.40
CA GLU A 183 2.96 13.26 -13.39
C GLU A 183 2.09 14.23 -14.22
N MET A 184 0.89 13.83 -14.60
CA MET A 184 -0.06 14.71 -15.31
C MET A 184 -0.58 15.85 -14.43
N LEU A 185 -0.80 15.58 -13.13
CA LEU A 185 -1.12 16.63 -12.16
C LEU A 185 0.04 17.62 -12.07
N THR A 186 1.27 17.14 -11.90
CA THR A 186 2.48 17.96 -11.87
C THR A 186 2.59 18.83 -13.12
N LEU A 187 2.50 18.21 -14.31
CA LEU A 187 2.53 18.92 -15.60
C LEU A 187 1.44 19.98 -15.70
N SER A 188 0.22 19.67 -15.26
CA SER A 188 -0.90 20.62 -15.23
C SER A 188 -0.57 21.84 -14.37
N MET A 189 0.08 21.67 -13.21
CA MET A 189 0.50 22.80 -12.37
C MET A 189 1.46 23.74 -13.12
N PHE A 190 2.46 23.16 -13.81
CA PHE A 190 3.43 23.93 -14.58
C PHE A 190 2.79 24.65 -15.78
N LEU A 191 1.91 23.96 -16.53
CA LEU A 191 1.27 24.54 -17.72
C LEU A 191 0.31 25.67 -17.37
N ASN A 192 -0.39 25.56 -16.23
CA ASN A 192 -1.29 26.60 -15.74
C ASN A 192 -0.56 27.83 -15.17
N GLY A 193 0.77 27.82 -15.09
CA GLY A 193 1.57 28.92 -14.55
C GLY A 193 1.55 29.00 -13.03
N ASP A 194 1.13 27.93 -12.36
CA ASP A 194 1.05 27.90 -10.90
C ASP A 194 2.43 27.68 -10.26
N CYS A 195 3.37 27.10 -10.99
CA CYS A 195 4.74 26.84 -10.56
C CYS A 195 5.74 27.70 -11.35
N GLU A 196 6.86 28.06 -10.72
CA GLU A 196 7.99 28.69 -11.40
C GLU A 196 8.58 27.75 -12.46
N LYS A 197 8.78 28.23 -13.69
CA LYS A 197 9.24 27.38 -14.82
C LYS A 197 10.76 27.38 -14.98
N ASP A 198 11.45 28.41 -14.50
CA ASP A 198 12.91 28.45 -14.54
C ASP A 198 13.47 27.74 -13.31
N ARG A 199 13.77 26.45 -13.45
CA ARG A 199 14.28 25.60 -12.36
C ARG A 199 15.12 24.44 -12.87
N GLN A 200 15.99 23.91 -12.00
CA GLN A 200 16.98 22.87 -12.32
C GLN A 200 16.69 21.53 -11.62
N ASP A 201 15.68 21.48 -10.73
CA ASP A 201 15.35 20.34 -9.86
C ASP A 201 14.20 19.47 -10.40
N TYR A 202 13.91 19.52 -11.70
CA TYR A 202 12.84 18.74 -12.34
C TYR A 202 12.96 17.23 -12.10
N LEU A 203 14.19 16.70 -12.16
CA LEU A 203 14.45 15.29 -11.91
C LEU A 203 14.13 14.92 -10.46
N ASP A 204 14.48 15.80 -9.51
CA ASP A 204 14.24 15.57 -8.08
C ASP A 204 12.73 15.60 -7.77
N ILE A 205 11.97 16.50 -8.41
CA ILE A 205 10.50 16.50 -8.34
C ILE A 205 9.96 15.15 -8.82
N ALA A 206 10.38 14.70 -10.02
CA ALA A 206 9.91 13.46 -10.61
C ALA A 206 10.25 12.24 -9.74
N LEU A 207 11.47 12.15 -9.20
CA LEU A 207 11.89 11.04 -8.35
C LEU A 207 11.20 11.04 -6.98
N SER A 208 10.71 12.19 -6.52
CA SER A 208 9.99 12.32 -5.24
C SER A 208 8.49 11.99 -5.34
N LEU A 209 7.94 11.87 -6.55
CA LEU A 209 6.55 11.43 -6.74
C LEU A 209 6.38 9.95 -6.34
N PRO A 210 5.21 9.55 -5.79
CA PRO A 210 4.97 8.18 -5.35
C PRO A 210 4.85 7.20 -6.53
N PHE A 211 4.79 5.90 -6.22
CA PHE A 211 4.57 4.82 -7.18
C PHE A 211 5.65 4.74 -8.27
N LEU A 212 6.88 5.17 -7.95
CA LEU A 212 8.02 5.11 -8.86
C LEU A 212 8.44 3.67 -9.16
N TYR A 213 8.42 2.82 -8.14
CA TYR A 213 8.86 1.43 -8.22
C TYR A 213 7.67 0.48 -8.29
N ASP A 214 7.75 -0.48 -9.22
CA ASP A 214 6.79 -1.58 -9.28
C ASP A 214 7.02 -2.53 -8.08
N ALA A 215 5.93 -2.96 -7.42
CA ALA A 215 6.01 -3.99 -6.40
C ALA A 215 6.49 -5.32 -7.01
N ASN A 216 7.37 -6.03 -6.28
CA ASN A 216 7.76 -7.39 -6.64
C ASN A 216 6.79 -8.38 -5.99
N CYS A 217 6.43 -9.47 -6.68
CA CYS A 217 5.55 -10.49 -6.12
C CYS A 217 6.25 -11.43 -5.13
N GLY A 218 7.50 -11.12 -4.75
CA GLY A 218 8.37 -12.01 -3.97
C GLY A 218 7.76 -12.35 -2.61
N LEU A 219 7.25 -11.34 -1.89
CA LEU A 219 6.76 -11.55 -0.53
C LEU A 219 5.47 -12.39 -0.53
N GLY A 220 4.62 -12.20 -1.55
CA GLY A 220 3.44 -13.04 -1.73
C GLY A 220 3.80 -14.50 -1.99
N ILE A 221 4.86 -14.77 -2.77
CA ILE A 221 5.33 -16.14 -3.01
C ILE A 221 5.90 -16.74 -1.72
N ILE A 222 6.70 -15.99 -0.97
CA ILE A 222 7.25 -16.42 0.32
C ILE A 222 6.13 -16.75 1.30
N ALA A 223 5.16 -15.84 1.47
CA ALA A 223 4.02 -16.01 2.35
C ALA A 223 3.18 -17.23 1.96
N LYS A 224 2.92 -17.41 0.65
CA LYS A 224 2.23 -18.58 0.12
C LYS A 224 2.94 -19.87 0.51
N THR A 225 4.24 -19.97 0.21
CA THR A 225 5.03 -21.18 0.50
C THR A 225 5.12 -21.45 2.00
N TYR A 226 5.28 -20.41 2.82
CA TYR A 226 5.24 -20.53 4.28
C TYR A 226 3.91 -21.10 4.76
N LEU A 227 2.79 -20.51 4.35
CA LEU A 227 1.46 -20.94 4.79
C LEU A 227 1.12 -22.35 4.31
N GLU A 228 1.44 -22.72 3.07
CA GLU A 228 1.27 -24.09 2.56
C GLU A 228 2.07 -25.12 3.37
N ASN A 229 3.32 -24.79 3.73
CA ASN A 229 4.15 -25.64 4.58
C ASN A 229 3.53 -25.78 5.98
N THR A 230 3.03 -24.69 6.59
CA THR A 230 2.41 -24.77 7.92
C THR A 230 1.16 -25.67 7.92
N VAL A 231 0.35 -25.63 6.87
CA VAL A 231 -0.82 -26.49 6.74
C VAL A 231 -0.41 -27.96 6.57
N THR A 232 0.58 -28.23 5.71
CA THR A 232 1.08 -29.58 5.45
C THR A 232 1.63 -30.21 6.74
N LEU A 233 2.54 -29.52 7.42
CA LEU A 233 3.13 -29.99 8.68
C LEU A 233 2.11 -30.12 9.82
N SER A 234 1.06 -29.27 9.85
CA SER A 234 -0.01 -29.42 10.85
C SER A 234 -0.80 -30.72 10.68
N LYS A 235 -0.91 -31.24 9.45
CA LYS A 235 -1.63 -32.48 9.16
C LYS A 235 -0.74 -33.71 9.38
N GLU A 236 0.58 -33.52 9.40
CA GLU A 236 1.58 -34.53 9.73
C GLU A 236 1.83 -34.65 11.25
N ASN A 237 1.09 -33.90 12.09
CA ASN A 237 1.22 -33.87 13.55
C ASN A 237 2.61 -33.47 14.06
N ASP A 238 3.29 -32.59 13.33
CA ASP A 238 4.63 -32.16 13.71
C ASP A 238 4.60 -31.22 14.93
N LYS A 239 5.59 -31.32 15.83
CA LYS A 239 5.60 -30.52 17.09
C LYS A 239 6.12 -29.10 16.88
N ASN A 240 6.89 -28.86 15.81
CA ASN A 240 7.64 -27.62 15.56
C ASN A 240 7.26 -26.95 14.21
N ILE A 241 5.98 -27.00 13.85
CA ILE A 241 5.42 -26.54 12.56
C ILE A 241 5.96 -25.18 12.11
N LYS A 242 5.99 -24.19 13.01
CA LYS A 242 6.38 -22.81 12.66
C LYS A 242 7.87 -22.69 12.35
N SER A 243 8.73 -23.21 13.23
CA SER A 243 10.18 -23.12 13.04
C SER A 243 10.63 -23.93 11.82
N ASP A 244 10.00 -25.07 11.56
CA ASP A 244 10.40 -25.92 10.44
C ASP A 244 9.88 -25.36 9.11
N SER A 245 8.69 -24.73 9.11
CA SER A 245 8.23 -23.93 7.96
C SER A 245 9.15 -22.76 7.66
N LEU A 246 9.66 -22.07 8.69
CA LEU A 246 10.61 -20.96 8.54
C LEU A 246 11.96 -21.42 7.96
N LYS A 247 12.53 -22.50 8.48
CA LYS A 247 13.78 -23.07 7.94
C LYS A 247 13.64 -23.43 6.46
N LYS A 248 12.53 -24.08 6.10
CA LYS A 248 12.27 -24.50 4.72
C LYS A 248 12.17 -23.32 3.76
N ILE A 249 11.57 -22.20 4.17
CA ILE A 249 11.54 -20.99 3.32
C ILE A 249 12.92 -20.32 3.24
N GLU A 250 13.71 -20.31 4.31
CA GLU A 250 15.08 -19.77 4.29
C GLU A 250 16.00 -20.57 3.35
N GLU A 251 15.87 -21.90 3.34
CA GLU A 251 16.56 -22.79 2.40
C GLU A 251 16.09 -22.61 0.95
N THR A 252 14.80 -22.34 0.75
CA THR A 252 14.22 -22.18 -0.60
C THR A 252 14.57 -20.83 -1.22
N PHE A 253 14.50 -19.75 -0.44
CA PHE A 253 14.62 -18.37 -0.92
C PHE A 253 15.98 -17.75 -0.61
N THR A 254 17.05 -18.41 -1.04
CA THR A 254 18.45 -18.01 -0.75
C THR A 254 18.82 -16.61 -1.27
N SER A 255 18.09 -16.14 -2.28
CA SER A 255 18.24 -14.81 -2.91
C SER A 255 17.79 -13.62 -2.03
N CYS A 256 16.98 -13.87 -1.01
CA CYS A 256 16.46 -12.82 -0.11
C CYS A 256 17.46 -12.52 1.02
N ILE A 257 17.48 -11.28 1.51
CA ILE A 257 18.38 -10.88 2.61
C ILE A 257 17.93 -11.51 3.93
N ASN A 258 16.69 -11.27 4.34
CA ASN A 258 16.13 -11.79 5.59
C ASN A 258 14.64 -12.12 5.40
N VAL A 259 14.38 -13.37 5.03
CA VAL A 259 13.03 -13.88 4.73
C VAL A 259 12.10 -13.74 5.94
N LYS A 260 12.60 -13.99 7.15
CA LYS A 260 11.80 -13.89 8.38
C LYS A 260 11.36 -12.45 8.65
N ALA A 261 12.29 -11.50 8.60
CA ALA A 261 11.98 -10.09 8.83
C ALA A 261 11.03 -9.53 7.77
N ASP A 262 11.24 -9.90 6.49
CA ASP A 262 10.35 -9.48 5.41
C ASP A 262 8.93 -10.08 5.58
N LEU A 263 8.82 -11.32 6.04
CA LEU A 263 7.54 -11.98 6.33
C LEU A 263 6.82 -11.33 7.53
N GLU A 264 7.55 -11.01 8.60
CA GLU A 264 7.01 -10.26 9.75
C GLU A 264 6.50 -8.88 9.32
N ASN A 265 7.25 -8.16 8.48
CA ASN A 265 6.83 -6.88 7.93
C ASN A 265 5.56 -7.01 7.08
N GLY A 266 5.47 -8.05 6.25
CA GLY A 266 4.26 -8.37 5.50
C GLY A 266 3.03 -8.63 6.39
N PHE A 267 3.21 -9.29 7.52
CA PHE A 267 2.12 -9.51 8.48
C PHE A 267 1.73 -8.25 9.26
N MET A 268 2.67 -7.33 9.51
CA MET A 268 2.34 -5.99 10.03
C MET A 268 1.49 -5.22 9.02
N PHE A 269 1.86 -5.26 7.74
CA PHE A 269 1.06 -4.64 6.68
C PHE A 269 -0.36 -5.27 6.58
N TRP A 270 -0.47 -6.59 6.72
CA TRP A 270 -1.77 -7.27 6.78
C TRP A 270 -2.65 -6.73 7.93
N ASP A 271 -2.07 -6.47 9.10
CA ASP A 271 -2.80 -5.89 10.22
C ASP A 271 -3.31 -4.47 9.92
N GLU A 272 -2.49 -3.65 9.26
CA GLU A 272 -2.92 -2.31 8.81
C GLU A 272 -4.10 -2.39 7.84
N VAL A 273 -4.03 -3.29 6.84
CA VAL A 273 -5.13 -3.52 5.89
C VAL A 273 -6.39 -3.97 6.62
N LEU A 274 -6.28 -4.84 7.63
CA LEU A 274 -7.43 -5.26 8.43
C LEU A 274 -8.07 -4.12 9.24
N VAL A 275 -7.26 -3.20 9.78
CA VAL A 275 -7.80 -2.01 10.46
C VAL A 275 -8.59 -1.17 9.46
N ALA A 276 -8.09 -1.01 8.23
CA ALA A 276 -8.82 -0.29 7.18
C ALA A 276 -10.14 -0.99 6.83
N ILE A 277 -10.11 -2.31 6.59
CA ILE A 277 -11.31 -3.12 6.28
C ILE A 277 -12.36 -3.02 7.40
N LYS A 278 -11.95 -3.10 8.66
CA LYS A 278 -12.87 -2.94 9.80
C LYS A 278 -13.51 -1.55 9.82
N SER A 279 -12.73 -0.50 9.53
CA SER A 279 -13.27 0.86 9.45
C SER A 279 -14.25 1.03 8.27
N LEU A 280 -13.93 0.47 7.10
CA LEU A 280 -14.80 0.52 5.92
C LEU A 280 -16.09 -0.29 6.09
N LYS A 281 -16.02 -1.41 6.81
CA LYS A 281 -17.20 -2.20 7.18
C LYS A 281 -18.12 -1.38 8.09
N ALA A 282 -17.54 -0.68 9.07
CA ALA A 282 -18.32 0.14 10.01
C ALA A 282 -19.02 1.32 9.33
N SER A 283 -18.44 1.89 8.27
CA SER A 283 -19.07 2.93 7.45
C SER A 283 -20.02 2.40 6.38
N GLY A 284 -20.07 1.07 6.14
CA GLY A 284 -20.96 0.46 5.15
C GLY A 284 -20.53 0.66 3.69
N VAL A 285 -19.30 1.11 3.45
CA VAL A 285 -18.79 1.43 2.10
C VAL A 285 -18.38 0.18 1.32
N ILE A 286 -17.96 -0.88 2.03
CA ILE A 286 -17.62 -2.17 1.42
C ILE A 286 -18.72 -3.21 1.71
N THR A 287 -18.83 -4.20 0.84
CA THR A 287 -19.78 -5.30 1.03
C THR A 287 -19.40 -6.16 2.22
N SER A 288 -20.41 -6.76 2.85
CA SER A 288 -20.22 -7.69 3.97
C SER A 288 -19.37 -8.90 3.58
N ASP A 289 -19.48 -9.37 2.33
CA ASP A 289 -18.70 -10.47 1.77
C ASP A 289 -17.20 -10.18 1.74
N ILE A 290 -16.77 -9.02 1.23
CA ILE A 290 -15.35 -8.65 1.23
C ILE A 290 -14.84 -8.59 2.68
N SER A 291 -15.61 -7.94 3.56
CA SER A 291 -15.20 -7.81 4.96
C SER A 291 -15.09 -9.17 5.67
N SER A 292 -15.98 -10.13 5.37
CA SER A 292 -15.95 -11.46 5.99
C SER A 292 -14.78 -12.29 5.49
N GLN A 293 -14.43 -12.20 4.19
CA GLN A 293 -13.24 -12.86 3.64
C GLN A 293 -11.96 -12.47 4.41
N PHE A 294 -11.75 -11.17 4.64
CA PHE A 294 -10.58 -10.68 5.37
C PHE A 294 -10.60 -11.09 6.86
N LEU A 295 -11.76 -11.01 7.52
CA LEU A 295 -11.88 -11.39 8.95
C LEU A 295 -11.69 -12.90 9.17
N ASN A 296 -12.26 -13.73 8.30
CA ASN A 296 -12.10 -15.18 8.35
C ASN A 296 -10.65 -15.59 8.08
N ALA A 297 -10.02 -15.00 7.06
CA ALA A 297 -8.60 -15.21 6.78
C ALA A 297 -7.72 -14.79 7.96
N ASN A 298 -8.06 -13.69 8.66
CA ASN A 298 -7.31 -13.26 9.84
C ASN A 298 -7.44 -14.25 11.02
N ASN A 299 -8.66 -14.72 11.28
CA ASN A 299 -8.89 -15.70 12.35
C ASN A 299 -8.09 -16.99 12.06
N TRP A 300 -8.08 -17.43 10.81
CA TRP A 300 -7.29 -18.57 10.36
C TRP A 300 -5.78 -18.33 10.48
N LEU A 301 -5.30 -17.13 10.13
CA LEU A 301 -3.89 -16.75 10.21
C LEU A 301 -3.36 -16.62 11.63
N SER A 302 -4.20 -16.23 12.60
CA SER A 302 -3.78 -15.93 13.98
C SER A 302 -2.97 -17.04 14.67
N SER A 303 -3.29 -18.31 14.38
CA SER A 303 -2.58 -19.48 14.92
C SER A 303 -1.30 -19.86 14.15
N ARG A 304 -1.08 -19.26 12.97
CA ARG A 304 -0.04 -19.66 12.00
C ARG A 304 1.05 -18.60 11.77
N ARG A 305 0.96 -17.44 12.43
CA ARG A 305 2.04 -16.45 12.39
C ARG A 305 3.33 -17.01 12.99
N PRO A 306 4.50 -16.67 12.41
CA PRO A 306 5.80 -17.08 12.93
C PRO A 306 6.05 -16.60 14.36
#